data_AF-A0A1G2YSC2-F1
#
_entry.id   AF-A0A1G2YSC2-F1
#
_cell.length_a   1.000
_cell.length_b   1.000
_cell.length_c   1.000
_cell.angle_alpha   90.00
_cell.angle_beta   90.00
_cell.angle_gamma   90.00
#
_symmetry.space_group_name_H-M   'P 1'
#
loop_
_entity.id
_entity.type
_entity.pdbx_description
1 polymer ?
#
loop_
_entity_poly.entity_id
_entity_poly.type
_entity_poly.pdbx_seq_one_letter_code
_entity_poly.pdbx_strand_id
1 'polypeptide(L)'
;MRINSKKVLRRAFKIIHILNLGIFVLSSAYIFIYALHKAGKSWLFIASLSGSSTVVIIFLVSFYLFAVYRGFSSSQNARNEHPLTASMPYVLFYNISSFYGIFIVWFISLKHYETADYFLRMSVGIITSTFFMWIIIDPIVGLFEMLLPSSRVQRRARIILAQENRKKEYNNRQNVLAEISRAGSYDRLKWQQMLESEANELACLISESRSDDKNVETKVIEIGVKAFRIGGVDCMRHLYFMTKQICERKMQLVPNLDYISIWWDGIGNWRCKWLEIESPQ
;
A
#
# COMPACT_ATOMS: atom_id res chain seq x y z
N MET A 1 -11.25 14.28 40.56
CA MET A 1 -9.78 14.12 40.74
C MET A 1 -9.09 13.12 39.78
N ARG A 2 -9.71 11.99 39.36
CA ARG A 2 -9.10 10.97 38.45
C ARG A 2 -8.69 11.45 37.05
N ILE A 3 -9.34 12.47 36.49
CA ILE A 3 -9.08 12.94 35.11
C ILE A 3 -7.73 13.68 35.01
N ASN A 4 -7.33 14.41 36.07
CA ASN A 4 -6.05 15.12 36.09
C ASN A 4 -4.85 14.15 36.19
N SER A 5 -4.96 13.09 36.99
CA SER A 5 -3.91 12.07 37.13
C SER A 5 -3.58 11.38 35.78
N LYS A 6 -4.60 11.02 34.98
CA LYS A 6 -4.37 10.42 33.65
C LYS A 6 -3.72 11.37 32.64
N LYS A 7 -3.93 12.69 32.78
CA LYS A 7 -3.29 13.70 31.92
C LYS A 7 -1.82 13.92 32.33
N VAL A 8 -1.56 14.01 33.64
CA VAL A 8 -0.21 14.13 34.19
C VAL A 8 0.65 12.92 33.82
N LEU A 9 0.10 11.71 33.98
CA LEU A 9 0.80 10.47 33.64
C LEU A 9 1.17 10.40 32.15
N ARG A 10 0.24 10.78 31.26
CA ARG A 10 0.51 10.87 29.81
C ARG A 10 1.59 11.88 29.47
N ARG A 11 1.61 13.03 30.14
CA ARG A 11 2.68 14.03 29.96
C ARG A 11 4.03 13.49 30.43
N ALA A 12 4.08 12.86 31.60
CA ALA A 12 5.29 12.24 32.13
C ALA A 12 5.86 11.19 31.16
N PHE A 13 5.00 10.32 30.60
CA PHE A 13 5.43 9.37 29.57
C PHE A 13 5.99 10.03 28.32
N LYS A 14 5.35 11.08 27.82
CA LYS A 14 5.82 11.79 26.63
C LYS A 14 7.21 12.37 26.89
N ILE A 15 7.43 12.93 28.09
CA ILE A 15 8.73 13.48 28.50
C ILE A 15 9.78 12.37 28.60
N ILE A 16 9.48 11.26 29.29
CA ILE A 16 10.38 10.11 29.41
C ILE A 16 10.75 9.57 28.02
N HIS A 17 9.77 9.47 27.13
CA HIS A 17 9.98 9.00 25.77
C HIS A 17 10.88 9.92 24.94
N ILE A 18 10.66 11.23 25.01
CA ILE A 18 11.50 12.24 24.34
C ILE A 18 12.91 12.22 24.91
N LEU A 19 13.04 12.14 26.24
CA LEU A 19 14.34 12.06 26.91
C LEU A 19 15.10 10.81 26.48
N ASN A 20 14.42 9.66 26.47
CA ASN A 20 14.99 8.40 26.03
C ASN A 20 15.46 8.47 24.56
N LEU A 21 14.64 9.05 23.67
CA LEU A 21 15.02 9.28 22.28
C LEU A 21 16.25 10.19 22.16
N GLY A 22 16.28 11.30 22.90
CA GLY A 22 17.42 12.22 22.92
C GLY A 22 18.70 11.54 23.38
N ILE A 23 18.65 10.79 24.48
CA ILE A 23 19.80 10.04 25.02
C ILE A 23 20.29 8.99 24.01
N PHE A 24 19.39 8.27 23.35
CA PHE A 24 19.74 7.27 22.34
C PHE A 24 20.46 7.90 21.14
N VAL A 25 19.92 9.01 20.61
CA VAL A 25 20.52 9.73 19.47
C VAL A 25 21.88 10.32 19.85
N LEU A 26 21.99 10.95 21.03
CA LEU A 26 23.26 11.50 21.51
C LEU A 26 24.31 10.41 21.71
N SER A 27 23.94 9.27 22.30
CA SER A 27 24.84 8.14 22.51
C SER A 27 25.36 7.57 21.20
N SER A 28 24.47 7.48 20.21
CA SER A 28 24.85 6.96 18.90
C SER A 28 25.72 7.93 18.12
N ALA A 29 25.41 9.22 18.17
CA ALA A 29 26.25 10.28 17.61
C ALA A 29 27.62 10.31 18.27
N TYR A 30 27.70 10.13 19.60
CA TYR A 30 28.96 10.06 20.32
C TYR A 30 29.82 8.89 19.87
N ILE A 31 29.27 7.67 19.77
CA ILE A 31 30.00 6.50 19.26
C ILE A 31 30.49 6.74 17.84
N PHE A 32 29.65 7.34 16.99
CA PHE A 32 30.02 7.65 15.62
C PHE A 32 31.18 8.65 15.55
N ILE A 33 31.12 9.76 16.30
CA ILE A 33 32.20 10.76 16.38
C ILE A 33 33.47 10.16 16.96
N TYR A 34 33.37 9.36 18.03
CA TYR A 34 34.52 8.69 18.65
C TYR A 34 35.17 7.72 17.66
N ALA A 35 34.39 6.95 16.91
CA ALA A 35 34.88 6.05 15.88
C ALA A 35 35.58 6.81 14.74
N LEU A 36 35.00 7.93 14.28
CA LEU A 36 35.64 8.80 13.27
C LEU A 36 36.96 9.37 13.77
N HIS A 37 37.00 9.83 15.01
CA HIS A 37 38.21 10.39 15.61
C HIS A 37 39.31 9.34 15.72
N LYS A 38 38.99 8.13 16.20
CA LYS A 38 39.92 6.99 16.24
C LYS A 38 40.41 6.56 14.85
N ALA A 39 39.58 6.69 13.82
CA ALA A 39 39.92 6.32 12.44
C ALA A 39 40.83 7.34 11.73
N GLY A 40 41.02 8.55 12.27
CA GLY A 40 41.96 9.54 11.73
C GLY A 40 41.74 9.88 10.24
N LYS A 41 42.83 9.95 9.45
CA LYS A 41 42.79 10.25 8.00
C LYS A 41 42.44 9.05 7.11
N SER A 42 42.33 7.84 7.66
CA SER A 42 42.02 6.61 6.90
C SER A 42 40.51 6.39 6.67
N TRP A 43 39.74 7.47 6.51
CA TRP A 43 38.28 7.41 6.32
C TRP A 43 37.87 6.59 5.07
N LEU A 44 38.73 6.53 4.05
CA LEU A 44 38.55 5.68 2.87
C LEU A 44 38.50 4.18 3.20
N PHE A 45 39.08 3.74 4.32
CA PHE A 45 38.98 2.36 4.81
C PHE A 45 37.65 2.05 5.53
N ILE A 46 36.87 3.06 5.92
CA ILE A 46 35.51 2.88 6.49
C ILE A 46 34.53 2.39 5.39
N ALA A 47 34.86 2.59 4.11
CA ALA A 47 34.14 2.03 2.98
C ALA A 47 34.53 0.57 2.68
N SER A 48 35.63 0.06 3.25
CA SER A 48 35.95 -1.37 3.23
C SER A 48 35.23 -2.05 4.40
N LEU A 49 34.85 -3.32 4.23
CA LEU A 49 34.13 -4.15 5.22
C LEU A 49 34.92 -4.42 6.53
N SER A 50 35.96 -3.64 6.82
CA SER A 50 36.75 -3.71 8.05
C SER A 50 36.08 -2.95 9.19
N GLY A 51 35.71 -3.66 10.26
CA GLY A 51 35.45 -3.18 11.64
C GLY A 51 34.60 -1.92 11.86
N SER A 52 35.07 -0.75 11.42
CA SER A 52 34.43 0.56 11.57
C SER A 52 33.17 0.72 10.70
N SER A 53 33.12 0.09 9.52
CA SER A 53 31.93 0.08 8.66
C SER A 53 30.75 -0.64 9.32
N THR A 54 31.03 -1.70 10.07
CA THR A 54 30.05 -2.46 10.86
C THR A 54 29.35 -1.58 11.88
N VAL A 55 30.05 -0.63 12.51
CA VAL A 55 29.45 0.30 13.48
C VAL A 55 28.46 1.25 12.80
N VAL A 56 28.80 1.75 11.60
CA VAL A 56 27.92 2.62 10.81
C VAL A 56 26.70 1.85 10.29
N ILE A 57 26.89 0.63 9.81
CA ILE A 57 25.80 -0.25 9.37
C ILE A 57 24.89 -0.58 10.56
N ILE A 58 25.45 -0.97 11.70
CA ILE A 58 24.68 -1.20 12.94
C ILE A 58 23.94 0.07 13.31
N PHE A 59 24.55 1.25 13.25
CA PHE A 59 23.89 2.51 13.55
C PHE A 59 22.73 2.83 12.60
N LEU A 60 22.90 2.62 11.29
CA LEU A 60 21.84 2.83 10.31
C LEU A 60 20.71 1.81 10.45
N VAL A 61 21.04 0.53 10.64
CA VAL A 61 20.07 -0.53 10.94
C VAL A 61 19.34 -0.23 12.25
N SER A 62 20.06 0.27 13.24
CA SER A 62 19.53 0.69 14.54
C SER A 62 18.48 1.79 14.39
N PHE A 63 18.80 2.81 13.60
CA PHE A 63 17.91 3.93 13.32
C PHE A 63 16.72 3.50 12.45
N TYR A 64 16.94 2.61 11.49
CA TYR A 64 15.89 2.03 10.65
C TYR A 64 14.90 1.20 11.47
N LEU A 65 15.40 0.27 12.29
CA LEU A 65 14.56 -0.52 13.21
C LEU A 65 13.84 0.38 14.20
N PHE A 66 14.51 1.45 14.68
CA PHE A 66 13.87 2.44 15.54
C PHE A 66 12.69 3.11 14.84
N ALA A 67 12.86 3.58 13.61
CA ALA A 67 11.81 4.25 12.86
C ALA A 67 10.63 3.31 12.54
N VAL A 68 10.94 2.07 12.12
CA VAL A 68 9.92 1.07 11.74
C VAL A 68 9.13 0.58 12.94
N TYR A 69 9.79 0.17 14.02
CA TYR A 69 9.12 -0.45 15.18
C TYR A 69 8.45 0.57 16.10
N ARG A 70 8.96 1.80 16.24
CA ARG A 70 8.22 2.87 16.95
C ARG A 70 7.14 3.54 16.10
N GLY A 71 7.23 3.47 14.78
CA GLY A 71 6.23 4.03 13.86
C GLY A 71 4.95 3.21 13.76
N PHE A 72 4.98 1.92 14.10
CA PHE A 72 3.81 1.04 14.04
C PHE A 72 2.84 1.24 15.23
N SER A 73 2.04 2.29 15.08
CA SER A 73 0.60 2.34 15.35
C SER A 73 0.12 2.09 16.80
N SER A 74 -0.19 3.20 17.47
CA SER A 74 -1.15 3.33 18.58
C SER A 74 -2.60 3.05 18.11
N SER A 75 -2.88 1.86 17.57
CA SER A 75 -4.27 1.47 17.35
C SER A 75 -4.88 1.03 18.68
N GLN A 76 -6.04 1.57 19.03
CA GLN A 76 -6.71 1.30 20.32
C GLN A 76 -7.04 -0.19 20.52
N ASN A 77 -7.10 -0.97 19.44
CA ASN A 77 -7.33 -2.42 19.46
C ASN A 77 -6.14 -3.21 20.03
N ALA A 78 -4.93 -2.65 20.02
CA ALA A 78 -3.75 -3.30 20.58
C ALA A 78 -3.89 -3.57 22.08
N ARG A 79 -4.62 -2.72 22.82
CA ARG A 79 -4.70 -2.86 24.28
C ARG A 79 -5.48 -4.09 24.74
N ASN A 80 -6.50 -4.47 23.97
CA ASN A 80 -7.31 -5.62 24.33
C ASN A 80 -6.58 -6.92 23.94
N GLU A 81 -5.88 -6.92 22.81
CA GLU A 81 -5.26 -8.11 22.24
C GLU A 81 -3.88 -8.43 22.83
N HIS A 82 -3.21 -7.38 23.30
CA HIS A 82 -1.87 -7.43 23.87
C HIS A 82 -1.89 -6.87 25.30
N PRO A 83 -2.51 -7.58 26.24
CA PRO A 83 -2.75 -7.06 27.59
C PRO A 83 -1.47 -6.83 28.40
N LEU A 84 -0.38 -7.54 28.10
CA LEU A 84 0.91 -7.39 28.79
C LEU A 84 1.72 -6.24 28.20
N THR A 85 1.90 -6.18 26.89
CA THR A 85 2.70 -5.16 26.20
C THR A 85 1.97 -3.82 26.16
N ALA A 86 0.63 -3.81 26.20
CA ALA A 86 -0.15 -2.58 26.41
C ALA A 86 -0.35 -2.24 27.89
N SER A 87 0.15 -3.05 28.82
CA SER A 87 0.08 -2.75 30.24
C SER A 87 0.97 -1.55 30.57
N MET A 88 0.49 -0.71 31.48
CA MET A 88 1.24 0.41 32.04
C MET A 88 2.66 0.04 32.53
N PRO A 89 2.86 -1.03 33.33
CA PRO A 89 4.19 -1.39 33.81
C PRO A 89 5.14 -1.80 32.68
N TYR A 90 4.66 -2.54 31.67
CA TYR A 90 5.48 -2.91 30.54
C TYR A 90 5.90 -1.69 29.70
N VAL A 91 4.95 -0.79 29.41
CA VAL A 91 5.24 0.43 28.66
C VAL A 91 6.26 1.31 29.40
N LEU A 92 6.19 1.39 30.73
CA LEU A 92 7.21 2.07 31.52
C LEU A 92 8.57 1.37 31.40
N PHE A 93 8.62 0.07 31.68
CA PHE A 93 9.81 -0.77 31.59
C PHE A 93 10.50 -0.63 30.22
N TYR A 94 9.73 -0.74 29.15
CA TYR A 94 10.20 -0.58 27.77
C TYR A 94 10.75 0.83 27.50
N ASN A 95 10.06 1.88 27.97
CA ASN A 95 10.48 3.26 27.72
C ASN A 95 11.71 3.69 28.54
N ILE A 96 12.05 2.99 29.63
CA ILE A 96 13.26 3.26 30.40
C ILE A 96 14.44 2.34 30.04
N SER A 97 14.30 1.52 28.99
CA SER A 97 15.32 0.58 28.52
C SER A 97 16.74 1.16 28.44
N SER A 98 16.90 2.34 27.84
CA SER A 98 18.20 3.01 27.72
C SER A 98 18.86 3.33 29.06
N PHE A 99 18.08 3.59 30.11
CA PHE A 99 18.63 3.82 31.45
C PHE A 99 19.22 2.55 32.05
N TYR A 100 18.69 1.35 31.73
CA TYR A 100 19.29 0.10 32.18
C TYR A 100 20.72 -0.07 31.67
N GLY A 101 20.97 0.35 30.42
CA GLY A 101 22.33 0.38 29.87
C GLY A 101 23.30 1.22 30.71
N ILE A 102 22.86 2.41 31.14
CA ILE A 102 23.65 3.29 32.02
C ILE A 102 23.89 2.61 33.36
N PHE A 103 22.85 2.07 33.99
CA PHE A 103 22.97 1.40 35.29
C PHE A 103 23.92 0.21 35.23
N ILE A 104 23.79 -0.65 34.22
CA ILE A 104 24.66 -1.82 34.04
C ILE A 104 26.12 -1.40 33.92
N VAL A 105 26.42 -0.40 33.09
CA VAL A 105 27.79 0.09 32.91
C VAL A 105 28.32 0.73 34.19
N TRP A 106 27.50 1.49 34.91
CA TRP A 106 27.87 2.11 36.18
C TRP A 106 28.21 1.07 37.25
N PHE A 107 27.40 0.01 37.39
CA PHE A 107 27.65 -1.08 38.34
C PHE A 107 28.89 -1.92 37.98
N ILE A 108 29.15 -2.15 36.69
CA ILE A 108 30.30 -2.95 36.23
C ILE A 108 31.60 -2.16 36.28
N SER A 109 31.55 -0.83 36.23
CA SER A 109 32.72 0.04 36.18
C SER A 109 33.35 0.25 37.57
N LEU A 110 33.95 -0.79 38.12
CA LEU A 110 34.70 -0.76 39.38
C LEU A 110 36.13 -0.17 39.24
N LYS A 111 36.58 0.15 38.02
CA LYS A 111 37.91 0.70 37.74
C LYS A 111 37.83 2.17 37.31
N HIS A 112 38.88 2.94 37.62
CA HIS A 112 39.04 4.31 37.12
C HIS A 112 39.40 4.25 35.63
N TYR A 113 38.46 4.64 34.77
CA TYR A 113 38.67 4.82 33.35
C TYR A 113 38.94 6.30 33.04
N GLU A 114 39.61 6.56 31.93
CA GLU A 114 39.60 7.91 31.34
C GLU A 114 38.16 8.32 31.00
N THR A 115 37.88 9.60 31.11
CA THR A 115 36.52 10.16 30.94
C THR A 115 35.91 9.78 29.60
N ALA A 116 36.68 9.86 28.51
CA ALA A 116 36.21 9.54 27.16
C ALA A 116 35.80 8.06 26.99
N ASP A 117 36.56 7.15 27.58
CA ASP A 117 36.29 5.71 27.54
C ASP A 117 35.10 5.33 28.42
N TYR A 118 34.91 6.02 29.55
CA TYR A 118 33.73 5.87 30.38
C TYR A 118 32.46 6.28 29.64
N PHE A 119 32.47 7.44 28.97
CA PHE A 119 31.35 7.89 28.13
C PHE A 119 31.07 6.93 26.97
N LEU A 120 32.11 6.41 26.32
CA LEU A 120 31.94 5.42 25.24
C LEU A 120 31.22 4.17 25.74
N ARG A 121 31.66 3.62 26.88
CA ARG A 121 31.02 2.44 27.48
C ARG A 121 29.57 2.71 27.85
N MET A 122 29.25 3.87 28.41
CA MET A 122 27.87 4.26 28.69
C MET A 122 27.03 4.33 27.42
N SER A 123 27.53 4.97 26.36
CA SER A 123 26.83 5.05 25.07
C SER A 123 26.59 3.66 24.45
N VAL A 124 27.58 2.77 24.50
CA VAL A 124 27.44 1.38 24.04
C VAL A 124 26.41 0.62 24.87
N GLY A 125 26.43 0.80 26.20
CA GLY A 125 25.47 0.19 27.12
C GLY A 125 24.03 0.62 26.83
N ILE A 126 23.81 1.92 26.61
CA ILE A 126 22.51 2.48 26.21
C ILE A 126 22.00 1.79 24.95
N ILE A 127 22.78 1.82 23.87
CA ILE A 127 22.40 1.24 22.57
C ILE A 127 22.10 -0.25 22.73
N THR A 128 23.02 -0.99 23.34
CA THR A 128 22.91 -2.45 23.51
C THR A 128 21.65 -2.80 24.29
N SER A 129 21.33 -2.07 25.36
CA SER A 129 20.14 -2.32 26.17
C SER A 129 18.85 -2.02 25.40
N THR A 130 18.81 -0.94 24.63
CA THR A 130 17.66 -0.64 23.76
C THR A 130 17.46 -1.74 22.72
N PHE A 131 18.52 -2.19 22.05
CA PHE A 131 18.44 -3.29 21.07
C PHE A 131 18.03 -4.61 21.69
N PHE A 132 18.58 -4.94 22.86
CA PHE A 132 18.21 -6.15 23.57
C PHE A 132 16.72 -6.15 23.92
N MET A 133 16.19 -5.01 24.38
CA MET A 133 14.77 -4.87 24.67
C MET A 133 13.91 -5.13 23.42
N TRP A 134 14.35 -4.66 22.25
CA TRP A 134 13.56 -4.72 21.02
C TRP A 134 13.68 -6.03 20.25
N ILE A 135 14.88 -6.59 20.17
CA ILE A 135 15.16 -7.78 19.37
C ILE A 135 14.82 -9.05 20.17
N ILE A 136 15.01 -9.02 21.49
CA ILE A 136 14.88 -10.22 22.33
C ILE A 136 13.65 -10.13 23.23
N ILE A 137 13.57 -9.11 24.09
CA ILE A 137 12.51 -9.08 25.11
C ILE A 137 11.13 -8.88 24.47
N ASP A 138 10.98 -7.93 23.56
CA ASP A 138 9.66 -7.61 22.97
C ASP A 138 9.04 -8.78 22.20
N PRO A 139 9.78 -9.51 21.32
CA PRO A 139 9.25 -10.71 20.69
C PRO A 139 8.93 -11.83 21.69
N ILE A 140 9.76 -12.04 22.71
CA ILE A 140 9.50 -13.07 23.73
C ILE A 140 8.21 -12.76 24.49
N VAL A 141 8.02 -11.51 24.91
CA VAL A 141 6.81 -11.09 25.61
C VAL A 141 5.60 -11.21 24.69
N GLY A 142 5.72 -10.80 23.42
CA GLY A 142 4.68 -11.00 22.41
C GLY A 142 4.31 -12.48 22.21
N LEU A 143 5.28 -13.39 22.22
CA LEU A 143 5.02 -14.84 22.17
C LEU A 143 4.26 -15.32 23.41
N PHE A 144 4.65 -14.88 24.61
CA PHE A 144 3.91 -15.19 25.83
C PHE A 144 2.48 -14.64 25.81
N GLU A 145 2.28 -13.45 25.24
CA GLU A 145 0.94 -12.90 25.05
C GLU A 145 0.06 -13.76 24.16
N MET A 146 0.62 -14.35 23.10
CA MET A 146 -0.14 -15.25 22.21
C MET A 146 -0.60 -16.54 22.92
N LEU A 147 0.03 -16.90 24.03
CA LEU A 147 -0.41 -18.02 24.88
C LEU A 147 -1.59 -17.65 25.78
N LEU A 148 -1.85 -16.36 26.02
CA LEU A 148 -2.94 -15.92 26.88
C LEU A 148 -4.32 -16.20 26.24
N PRO A 149 -5.27 -16.77 27.01
CA PRO A 149 -6.62 -17.05 26.51
C PRO A 149 -7.34 -15.80 25.98
N SER A 150 -7.18 -14.66 26.65
CA SER A 150 -7.79 -13.38 26.28
C SER A 150 -7.33 -12.89 24.91
N SER A 151 -6.04 -12.99 24.62
CA SER A 151 -5.46 -12.62 23.31
C SER A 151 -6.00 -13.52 22.19
N ARG A 152 -6.07 -14.83 22.44
CA ARG A 152 -6.59 -15.81 21.46
C ARG A 152 -8.04 -15.57 21.08
N VAL A 153 -8.91 -15.29 22.05
CA VAL A 153 -10.33 -15.01 21.81
C VAL A 153 -10.51 -13.79 20.92
N GLN A 154 -9.79 -12.71 21.20
CA GLN A 154 -9.93 -11.47 20.44
C GLN A 154 -9.31 -11.56 19.04
N ARG A 155 -8.18 -12.26 18.90
CA ARG A 155 -7.60 -12.55 17.58
C ARG A 155 -8.59 -13.31 16.70
N ARG A 156 -9.29 -14.30 17.26
CA ARG A 156 -10.35 -15.03 16.53
C ARG A 156 -11.50 -14.10 16.14
N ALA A 157 -11.97 -13.25 17.06
CA ALA A 157 -13.04 -12.29 16.78
C ALA A 157 -12.68 -11.34 15.63
N ARG A 158 -11.44 -10.83 15.56
CA ARG A 158 -10.98 -10.01 14.43
C ARG A 158 -10.96 -10.77 13.11
N ILE A 159 -10.48 -12.02 13.12
CA ILE A 159 -10.41 -12.83 11.90
C ILE A 159 -11.83 -13.07 11.37
N ILE A 160 -12.78 -13.38 12.24
CA ILE A 160 -14.19 -13.56 11.88
C ILE A 160 -14.76 -12.25 11.32
N LEU A 161 -14.58 -11.13 12.02
CA LEU A 161 -15.05 -9.81 11.55
C LEU A 161 -14.43 -9.43 10.18
N ALA A 162 -13.14 -9.71 9.98
CA ALA A 162 -12.47 -9.45 8.72
C ALA A 162 -13.01 -10.35 7.59
N GLN A 163 -13.33 -11.61 7.88
CA GLN A 163 -13.96 -12.53 6.93
C GLN A 163 -15.38 -12.07 6.57
N GLU A 164 -16.17 -11.64 7.56
CA GLU A 164 -17.51 -11.09 7.34
C GLU A 164 -17.48 -9.84 6.48
N ASN A 165 -16.55 -8.91 6.75
CA ASN A 165 -16.39 -7.71 5.96
C ASN A 165 -15.98 -8.02 4.52
N ARG A 166 -15.04 -8.95 4.30
CA ARG A 166 -14.68 -9.40 2.95
C ARG A 166 -15.86 -10.03 2.22
N LYS A 167 -16.69 -10.83 2.91
CA LYS A 167 -17.89 -11.43 2.33
C LYS A 167 -18.93 -10.36 1.96
N LYS A 168 -19.15 -9.37 2.83
CA LYS A 168 -20.04 -8.24 2.54
C LYS A 168 -19.57 -7.44 1.33
N GLU A 169 -18.28 -7.13 1.27
CA GLU A 169 -17.70 -6.39 0.15
C GLU A 169 -17.80 -7.18 -1.16
N TYR A 170 -17.51 -8.49 -1.12
CA TYR A 170 -17.68 -9.38 -2.26
C TYR A 170 -19.14 -9.40 -2.75
N ASN A 171 -20.10 -9.60 -1.84
CA ASN A 171 -21.52 -9.60 -2.18
C ASN A 171 -21.98 -8.25 -2.75
N ASN A 172 -21.49 -7.13 -2.19
CA ASN A 172 -21.82 -5.80 -2.69
C ASN A 172 -21.28 -5.58 -4.11
N ARG A 173 -20.03 -5.99 -4.37
CA ARG A 173 -19.45 -5.94 -5.72
C ARG A 173 -20.26 -6.78 -6.71
N GLN A 174 -20.64 -8.01 -6.33
CA GLN A 174 -21.47 -8.88 -7.18
C GLN A 174 -22.84 -8.27 -7.47
N ASN A 175 -23.50 -7.68 -6.47
CA ASN A 175 -24.79 -7.02 -6.65
C ASN A 175 -24.70 -5.83 -7.60
N VAL A 176 -23.69 -4.97 -7.44
CA VAL A 176 -23.46 -3.82 -8.33
C VAL A 176 -23.15 -4.29 -9.76
N LEU A 177 -22.33 -5.33 -9.93
CA LEU A 177 -22.06 -5.90 -11.25
C LEU A 177 -23.33 -6.48 -11.91
N ALA A 178 -24.17 -7.18 -11.14
CA ALA A 178 -25.43 -7.72 -11.63
C ALA A 178 -26.45 -6.62 -11.97
N GLU A 179 -26.43 -5.49 -11.27
CA GLU A 179 -27.25 -4.31 -11.60
C GLU A 179 -26.77 -3.63 -12.88
N ILE A 180 -25.46 -3.38 -13.01
CA ILE A 180 -24.85 -2.81 -14.23
C ILE A 180 -25.10 -3.71 -15.44
N SER A 181 -24.95 -5.04 -15.28
CA SER A 181 -25.18 -6.00 -16.36
C SER A 181 -26.65 -6.00 -16.82
N ARG A 182 -27.60 -5.89 -15.88
CA ARG A 182 -29.04 -5.78 -16.21
C ARG A 182 -29.36 -4.47 -16.93
N ALA A 183 -28.89 -3.34 -16.41
CA ALA A 183 -29.07 -2.04 -17.03
C ALA A 183 -28.47 -2.01 -18.45
N GLY A 184 -27.22 -2.47 -18.61
CA GLY A 184 -26.56 -2.55 -19.90
C GLY A 184 -27.27 -3.48 -20.89
N SER A 185 -27.93 -4.54 -20.44
CA SER A 185 -28.71 -5.43 -21.32
C SER A 185 -29.99 -4.77 -21.85
N TYR A 186 -30.68 -3.99 -21.02
CA TYR A 186 -31.82 -3.19 -21.45
C TYR A 186 -31.40 -2.11 -22.47
N ASP A 187 -30.30 -1.41 -22.18
CA ASP A 187 -29.77 -0.39 -23.08
C ASP A 187 -29.33 -0.97 -24.43
N ARG A 188 -28.70 -2.15 -24.44
CA ARG A 188 -28.35 -2.88 -25.67
C ARG A 188 -29.56 -3.21 -26.53
N LEU A 189 -30.67 -3.68 -25.94
CA LEU A 189 -31.90 -3.95 -26.70
C LEU A 189 -32.48 -2.67 -27.34
N LYS A 190 -32.47 -1.56 -26.58
CA LYS A 190 -32.92 -0.26 -27.08
C LYS A 190 -32.03 0.25 -28.20
N TRP A 191 -30.71 0.13 -28.05
CA TRP A 191 -29.75 0.51 -29.09
C TRP A 191 -29.89 -0.36 -30.33
N GLN A 192 -30.09 -1.66 -30.19
CA GLN A 192 -30.30 -2.57 -31.30
C GLN A 192 -31.47 -2.10 -32.16
N GLN A 193 -32.61 -1.76 -31.55
CA GLN A 193 -33.78 -1.24 -32.28
C GLN A 193 -33.52 0.12 -32.93
N MET A 194 -32.78 1.01 -32.27
CA MET A 194 -32.54 2.38 -32.76
C MET A 194 -31.48 2.48 -33.85
N LEU A 195 -30.52 1.55 -33.86
CA LEU A 195 -29.34 1.60 -34.73
C LEU A 195 -29.38 0.56 -35.85
N GLU A 196 -30.43 -0.26 -35.95
CA GLU A 196 -30.53 -1.33 -36.95
C GLU A 196 -30.46 -0.79 -38.38
N SER A 197 -31.14 0.33 -38.64
CA SER A 197 -31.11 0.97 -39.97
C SER A 197 -29.70 1.48 -40.31
N GLU A 198 -29.06 2.14 -39.36
CA GLU A 198 -27.73 2.72 -39.47
C GLU A 198 -26.65 1.63 -39.61
N ALA A 199 -26.79 0.51 -38.92
CA ALA A 199 -25.89 -0.64 -39.04
C ALA A 199 -25.98 -1.28 -40.43
N ASN A 200 -27.19 -1.36 -40.99
CA ASN A 200 -27.40 -1.85 -42.34
C ASN A 200 -26.84 -0.88 -43.39
N GLU A 201 -27.09 0.42 -43.23
CA GLU A 201 -26.54 1.47 -44.10
C GLU A 201 -25.01 1.45 -44.07
N LEU A 202 -24.42 1.35 -42.87
CA LEU A 202 -22.98 1.26 -42.69
C LEU A 202 -22.39 0.00 -43.33
N ALA A 203 -23.05 -1.15 -43.19
CA ALA A 203 -22.62 -2.40 -43.84
C ALA A 203 -22.65 -2.31 -45.37
N CYS A 204 -23.69 -1.67 -45.95
CA CYS A 204 -23.76 -1.42 -47.39
C CYS A 204 -22.64 -0.47 -47.85
N LEU A 205 -22.46 0.66 -47.17
CA LEU A 205 -21.41 1.63 -47.50
C LEU A 205 -20.01 1.00 -47.50
N ILE A 206 -19.71 0.11 -46.56
CA ILE A 206 -18.38 -0.51 -46.46
C ILE A 206 -18.19 -1.62 -47.51
N SER A 207 -19.26 -2.31 -47.91
CA SER A 207 -19.19 -3.38 -48.91
C SER A 207 -19.10 -2.87 -50.35
N GLU A 208 -19.67 -1.71 -50.64
CA GLU A 208 -19.70 -1.12 -51.98
C GLU A 208 -18.57 -0.10 -52.23
N SER A 209 -17.92 0.40 -51.18
CA SER A 209 -16.95 1.49 -51.29
C SER A 209 -15.54 1.04 -51.67
N ARG A 210 -14.89 1.84 -52.52
CA ARG A 210 -13.43 1.88 -52.64
C ARG A 210 -12.88 2.80 -51.56
N SER A 211 -11.72 2.48 -50.98
CA SER A 211 -11.20 3.13 -49.76
C SER A 211 -10.89 4.64 -49.87
N ASP A 212 -11.05 5.26 -51.05
CA ASP A 212 -10.69 6.66 -51.33
C ASP A 212 -11.92 7.54 -51.66
N ASP A 213 -13.14 7.04 -51.41
CA ASP A 213 -14.36 7.83 -51.61
C ASP A 213 -14.66 8.73 -50.39
N LYS A 214 -14.33 10.02 -50.52
CA LYS A 214 -14.59 11.05 -49.49
C LYS A 214 -16.06 11.17 -49.10
N ASN A 215 -17.00 10.85 -50.00
CA ASN A 215 -18.42 10.91 -49.68
C ASN A 215 -18.80 9.76 -48.73
N VAL A 216 -18.18 8.59 -48.89
CA VAL A 216 -18.38 7.44 -47.99
C VAL A 216 -17.79 7.74 -46.62
N GLU A 217 -16.57 8.27 -46.55
CA GLU A 217 -15.93 8.66 -45.28
C GLU A 217 -16.82 9.62 -44.48
N THR A 218 -17.30 10.68 -45.12
CA THR A 218 -18.17 11.68 -44.47
C THR A 218 -19.43 11.03 -43.91
N LYS A 219 -20.04 10.12 -44.66
CA LYS A 219 -21.28 9.44 -44.24
C LYS A 219 -21.03 8.47 -43.07
N VAL A 220 -19.93 7.72 -43.11
CA VAL A 220 -19.54 6.85 -41.99
C VAL A 220 -19.28 7.67 -40.72
N ILE A 221 -18.64 8.83 -40.83
CA ILE A 221 -18.43 9.75 -39.69
C ILE A 221 -19.76 10.28 -39.16
N GLU A 222 -20.68 10.71 -40.02
CA GLU A 222 -22.02 11.17 -39.61
C GLU A 222 -22.78 10.12 -38.79
N ILE A 223 -22.76 8.86 -39.27
CA ILE A 223 -23.40 7.74 -38.58
C ILE A 223 -22.73 7.51 -37.21
N GLY A 224 -21.40 7.56 -37.14
CA GLY A 224 -20.64 7.45 -35.89
C GLY A 224 -20.96 8.56 -34.89
N VAL A 225 -21.05 9.82 -35.35
CA VAL A 225 -21.43 10.98 -34.53
C VAL A 225 -22.86 10.84 -34.04
N LYS A 226 -23.79 10.35 -34.89
CA LYS A 226 -25.18 10.09 -34.49
C LYS A 226 -25.24 9.05 -33.37
N ALA A 227 -24.53 7.93 -33.51
CA ALA A 227 -24.46 6.90 -32.46
C ALA A 227 -23.84 7.45 -31.16
N PHE A 228 -22.78 8.26 -31.27
CA PHE A 228 -22.17 8.92 -30.11
C PHE A 228 -23.15 9.85 -29.37
N ARG A 229 -24.00 10.59 -30.09
CA ARG A 229 -25.01 11.46 -29.47
C ARG A 229 -26.12 10.69 -28.75
N ILE A 230 -26.40 9.45 -29.16
CA ILE A 230 -27.46 8.62 -28.58
C ILE A 230 -27.01 7.99 -27.25
N GLY A 231 -25.80 7.43 -27.20
CA GLY A 231 -25.33 6.69 -26.02
C GLY A 231 -23.82 6.71 -25.84
N GLY A 232 -23.13 7.70 -26.40
CA GLY A 232 -21.68 7.85 -26.30
C GLY A 232 -20.91 6.72 -26.99
N VAL A 233 -19.75 6.42 -26.42
CA VAL A 233 -18.81 5.41 -26.95
C VAL A 233 -19.42 4.01 -27.01
N ASP A 234 -20.23 3.61 -26.02
CA ASP A 234 -20.76 2.25 -25.97
C ASP A 234 -21.80 1.98 -27.06
N CYS A 235 -22.56 3.00 -27.44
CA CYS A 235 -23.49 2.96 -28.56
C CYS A 235 -22.74 2.83 -29.91
N MET A 236 -21.63 3.56 -30.08
CA MET A 236 -20.75 3.42 -31.26
C MET A 236 -20.15 2.00 -31.35
N ARG A 237 -19.69 1.44 -30.22
CA ARG A 237 -19.19 0.06 -30.18
C ARG A 237 -20.26 -0.95 -30.54
N HIS A 238 -21.47 -0.76 -30.02
CA HIS A 238 -22.60 -1.62 -30.33
C HIS A 238 -22.96 -1.56 -31.81
N LEU A 239 -22.99 -0.36 -32.40
CA LEU A 239 -23.17 -0.16 -33.84
C LEU A 239 -22.11 -0.89 -34.67
N TYR A 240 -20.82 -0.73 -34.30
CA TYR A 240 -19.72 -1.43 -34.96
C TYR A 240 -19.90 -2.96 -34.91
N PHE A 241 -20.25 -3.49 -33.73
CA PHE A 241 -20.50 -4.91 -33.53
C PHE A 241 -21.67 -5.44 -34.38
N MET A 242 -22.80 -4.71 -34.43
CA MET A 242 -23.93 -5.06 -35.28
C MET A 242 -23.57 -5.05 -36.77
N THR A 243 -22.84 -4.03 -37.20
CA THR A 243 -22.36 -3.90 -38.59
C THR A 243 -21.48 -5.08 -38.97
N LYS A 244 -20.53 -5.45 -38.09
CA LYS A 244 -19.67 -6.62 -38.27
C LYS A 244 -20.50 -7.91 -38.42
N GLN A 245 -21.49 -8.13 -37.54
CA GLN A 245 -22.36 -9.31 -37.64
C GLN A 245 -23.16 -9.34 -38.95
N ILE A 246 -23.65 -8.20 -39.44
CA ILE A 246 -24.40 -8.10 -40.69
C ILE A 246 -23.48 -8.46 -41.88
N CYS A 247 -22.24 -7.95 -41.90
CA CYS A 247 -21.25 -8.28 -42.93
C CYS A 247 -20.88 -9.77 -42.91
N GLU A 248 -20.65 -10.35 -41.73
CA GLU A 248 -20.36 -11.79 -41.56
C GLU A 248 -21.51 -12.67 -42.07
N ARG A 249 -22.77 -12.33 -41.75
CA ARG A 249 -23.95 -13.05 -42.24
C ARG A 249 -24.11 -12.98 -43.75
N LYS A 250 -23.70 -11.87 -44.38
CA LYS A 250 -23.75 -11.70 -45.85
C LYS A 250 -22.58 -12.38 -46.57
N MET A 251 -21.68 -13.10 -45.86
CA MET A 251 -20.45 -13.72 -46.40
C MET A 251 -19.59 -12.74 -47.22
N GLN A 252 -19.66 -11.46 -46.89
CA GLN A 252 -18.81 -10.46 -47.52
C GLN A 252 -17.46 -10.48 -46.77
N LEU A 253 -16.40 -10.83 -47.47
CA LEU A 253 -15.03 -10.66 -46.97
C LEU A 253 -14.76 -9.15 -47.05
N VAL A 254 -14.87 -8.45 -45.92
CA VAL A 254 -14.78 -6.99 -45.89
C VAL A 254 -13.38 -6.56 -45.42
N PRO A 255 -12.40 -6.37 -46.33
CA PRO A 255 -11.09 -5.81 -45.96
C PRO A 255 -11.21 -4.38 -45.41
N ASN A 256 -12.35 -3.72 -45.62
CA ASN A 256 -12.57 -2.32 -45.27
C ASN A 256 -13.15 -2.07 -43.87
N LEU A 257 -13.43 -3.11 -43.07
CA LEU A 257 -14.01 -2.94 -41.74
C LEU A 257 -13.05 -2.17 -40.79
N ASP A 258 -11.75 -2.32 -41.02
CA ASP A 258 -10.70 -1.61 -40.29
C ASP A 258 -10.68 -0.11 -40.57
N TYR A 259 -11.26 0.39 -41.68
CA TYR A 259 -11.35 1.83 -41.96
C TYR A 259 -12.34 2.56 -41.07
N ILE A 260 -13.39 1.89 -40.58
CA ILE A 260 -14.27 2.48 -39.55
C ILE A 260 -13.43 2.85 -38.32
N SER A 261 -12.45 1.99 -37.99
CA SER A 261 -11.53 2.24 -36.88
C SER A 261 -10.84 3.60 -37.04
N ILE A 262 -10.33 3.87 -38.25
CA ILE A 262 -9.60 5.08 -38.62
C ILE A 262 -10.53 6.29 -38.68
N TRP A 263 -11.68 6.21 -39.35
CA TRP A 263 -12.56 7.35 -39.55
C TRP A 263 -13.28 7.82 -38.28
N TRP A 264 -13.50 6.93 -37.32
CA TRP A 264 -14.06 7.31 -36.02
C TRP A 264 -13.00 7.70 -34.99
N ASP A 265 -11.71 7.69 -35.37
CA ASP A 265 -10.61 8.13 -34.52
C ASP A 265 -10.68 9.65 -34.34
N GLY A 266 -11.22 10.11 -33.22
CA GLY A 266 -11.48 11.53 -32.94
C GLY A 266 -12.88 11.85 -32.41
N ILE A 267 -13.86 10.95 -32.59
CA ILE A 267 -15.21 11.11 -32.01
C ILE A 267 -15.20 10.75 -30.51
N GLY A 268 -14.35 9.80 -30.11
CA GLY A 268 -14.15 9.37 -28.72
C GLY A 268 -13.20 8.18 -28.62
N ASN A 269 -12.74 7.82 -27.42
CA ASN A 269 -11.85 6.68 -27.23
C ASN A 269 -12.65 5.34 -27.17
N TRP A 270 -13.15 4.92 -28.32
CA TRP A 270 -14.00 3.72 -28.43
C TRP A 270 -13.21 2.41 -28.59
N ARG A 271 -11.91 2.48 -28.87
CA ARG A 271 -11.04 1.30 -29.05
C ARG A 271 -10.58 0.63 -27.74
N CYS A 272 -10.94 1.16 -26.56
CA CYS A 272 -10.55 0.56 -25.28
C CYS A 272 -11.10 -0.89 -25.11
N LYS A 273 -10.18 -1.80 -24.83
CA LYS A 273 -10.22 -3.27 -24.97
C LYS A 273 -10.82 -4.00 -23.75
N TRP A 274 -12.10 -3.83 -23.45
CA TRP A 274 -12.73 -4.43 -22.23
C TRP A 274 -13.96 -5.32 -22.46
N LEU A 275 -14.10 -5.95 -23.63
CA LEU A 275 -15.20 -6.91 -23.91
C LEU A 275 -14.73 -8.29 -24.41
N GLU A 276 -13.65 -8.81 -23.84
CA GLU A 276 -13.37 -10.27 -23.87
C GLU A 276 -13.88 -10.99 -22.60
N ILE A 277 -14.59 -10.30 -21.71
CA ILE A 277 -15.24 -10.92 -20.55
C ILE A 277 -16.73 -11.06 -20.85
N GLU A 278 -17.09 -11.97 -21.75
CA GLU A 278 -18.37 -12.72 -21.75
C GLU A 278 -18.46 -13.61 -23.00
N SER A 279 -17.89 -14.79 -22.88
CA SER A 279 -18.35 -16.01 -23.54
C SER A 279 -18.13 -17.15 -22.55
N PRO A 280 -19.06 -17.41 -21.61
CA PRO A 280 -19.14 -18.72 -21.00
C PRO A 280 -19.62 -19.68 -22.10
N GLN A 281 -18.70 -20.53 -22.56
CA GLN A 281 -19.08 -21.81 -23.19
C GLN A 281 -19.61 -22.76 -22.11
#